data_AF-A0A0A7I5M3-F1
#
_entry.id   AF-A0A0A7I5M3-F1
#
_cell.length_a   1.000
_cell.length_b   1.000
_cell.length_c   1.000
_cell.angle_alpha   90.00
_cell.angle_beta   90.00
_cell.angle_gamma   90.00
#
_symmetry.space_group_name_H-M   'P 1'
#
loop_
_entity.id
_entity.type
_entity.pdbx_description
1 polymer ?
#
loop_
_entity_poly.entity_id
_entity_poly.type
_entity_poly.pdbx_seq_one_letter_code
_entity_poly.pdbx_strand_id
1 'polypeptide(L)' 'MTGYIIWPKGDMRLHTCRVYKTLQEASDAAQESADFHHRPVEVRAANETQQRIIKTFEPRKHR' A
#
# COMPACT_ATOMS: atom_id res chain seq x y z
N MET A 1 14.68 11.37 -1.26
CA MET A 1 13.29 11.45 -0.72
C MET A 1 12.74 10.04 -0.70
N THR A 2 12.28 9.56 0.45
CA THR A 2 11.65 8.23 0.55
C THR A 2 10.19 8.37 0.11
N GLY A 3 9.85 7.85 -1.07
CA GLY A 3 8.46 7.72 -1.48
C GLY A 3 7.82 6.48 -0.84
N TYR A 4 6.51 6.46 -0.73
CA TYR A 4 5.76 5.28 -0.30
C TYR A 4 4.75 4.90 -1.38
N ILE A 5 4.59 3.61 -1.62
CA ILE A 5 3.62 3.08 -2.57
C ILE A 5 2.73 2.06 -1.87
N ILE A 6 1.48 1.95 -2.32
CA ILE A 6 0.56 0.91 -1.89
C ILE A 6 0.45 -0.15 -2.98
N TRP A 7 0.37 -1.42 -2.59
CA TRP A 7 0.38 -2.53 -3.52
C TRP A 7 -0.56 -3.65 -3.04
N PRO A 8 -1.55 -4.10 -3.82
CA PRO A 8 -2.39 -5.22 -3.43
C PRO A 8 -1.56 -6.49 -3.23
N LYS A 9 -1.72 -7.17 -2.10
CA LYS A 9 -0.91 -8.33 -1.76
C LYS A 9 -1.12 -9.46 -2.78
N GLY A 10 -0.01 -9.94 -3.34
CA GLY A 10 -0.02 -11.02 -4.35
C GLY A 10 -0.41 -10.58 -5.76
N ASP A 11 -0.65 -9.29 -6.00
CA ASP A 11 -0.85 -8.78 -7.35
C ASP A 11 0.51 -8.39 -7.96
N MET A 12 0.82 -8.89 -9.15
CA MET A 12 2.02 -8.51 -9.91
C MET A 12 1.67 -7.58 -11.09
N ARG A 13 0.39 -7.23 -11.24
CA ARG A 13 -0.05 -6.31 -12.28
C ARG A 13 0.45 -4.90 -11.97
N LEU A 14 0.97 -4.24 -13.00
CA LEU A 14 1.30 -2.82 -12.97
C LEU A 14 0.00 -2.03 -12.81
N HIS A 15 -0.35 -1.75 -11.56
CA HIS A 15 -1.35 -0.74 -11.25
C HIS A 15 -0.71 0.64 -11.31
N THR A 16 -1.52 1.69 -11.50
CA THR A 16 -1.08 3.07 -11.30
C THR A 16 -0.59 3.24 -9.86
N CYS A 17 0.72 3.11 -9.64
CA CYS A 17 1.33 3.28 -8.34
C CYS A 17 1.42 4.77 -8.02
N ARG A 18 0.50 5.24 -7.18
CA ARG A 18 0.61 6.57 -6.59
C ARG A 18 1.74 6.56 -5.57
N VAL A 19 2.67 7.49 -5.71
CA VAL A 19 3.74 7.70 -4.73
C VAL A 19 3.27 8.74 -3.71
N TYR A 20 3.18 8.30 -2.46
CA TYR A 20 2.86 9.12 -1.30
C TYR A 20 4.13 9.69 -0.68
N LYS A 21 4.03 10.91 -0.14
CA LYS A 21 5.19 11.59 0.46
C LYS A 21 5.46 11.12 1.88
N THR A 22 4.43 10.64 2.57
CA THR A 22 4.53 10.21 3.97
C THR A 22 4.00 8.80 4.16
N LEU A 23 4.54 8.10 5.17
CA LEU A 23 4.06 6.76 5.55
C LEU A 23 2.61 6.79 6.01
N GLN A 24 2.18 7.87 6.67
CA GLN A 24 0.82 8.03 7.18
C GLN A 24 -0.17 8.09 6.01
N GLU A 25 0.07 8.99 5.04
CA GLU A 25 -0.79 9.13 3.85
C GLU A 25 -0.89 7.82 3.06
N ALA A 26 0.23 7.10 2.92
CA ALA A 26 0.23 5.78 2.30
C ALA A 26 -0.55 4.73 3.10
N SER A 27 -0.46 4.78 4.43
CA SER A 27 -1.16 3.86 5.33
C SER A 27 -2.66 4.05 5.29
N ASP A 28 -3.12 5.29 5.30
CA ASP A 28 -4.54 5.64 5.26
C ASP A 28 -5.14 5.19 3.91
N ALA A 29 -4.47 5.50 2.80
CA ALA A 29 -4.88 5.05 1.48
C ALA A 29 -4.83 3.51 1.33
N ALA A 30 -3.83 2.84 1.93
CA ALA A 30 -3.76 1.39 1.93
C ALA A 30 -4.94 0.76 2.67
N GLN A 31 -5.34 1.31 3.83
CA GLN A 31 -6.48 0.81 4.58
C GLN A 31 -7.79 1.03 3.82
N GLU A 32 -8.02 2.22 3.26
CA GLU A 32 -9.21 2.50 2.44
C GLU A 32 -9.29 1.55 1.24
N SER A 33 -8.17 1.35 0.55
CA SER A 33 -8.08 0.42 -0.57
C SER A 33 -8.32 -1.02 -0.13
N ALA A 34 -7.79 -1.44 1.02
CA ALA A 34 -7.97 -2.78 1.53
C ALA A 34 -9.45 -3.04 1.84
N ASP A 35 -10.09 -2.08 2.52
CA ASP A 35 -11.51 -2.14 2.88
C ASP A 35 -12.41 -2.14 1.64
N PHE A 36 -12.15 -1.26 0.67
CA PHE A 36 -12.95 -1.13 -0.56
C PHE A 36 -12.86 -2.37 -1.46
N HIS A 37 -11.67 -2.92 -1.64
CA HIS A 37 -11.46 -4.09 -2.48
C HIS A 37 -11.62 -5.42 -1.74
N HIS A 38 -11.87 -5.39 -0.43
CA HIS A 38 -11.89 -6.56 0.45
C HIS A 38 -10.67 -7.48 0.27
N ARG A 39 -9.49 -6.88 0.09
CA ARG A 39 -8.23 -7.60 -0.16
C ARG A 39 -7.08 -6.95 0.61
N PRO A 40 -6.06 -7.72 1.03
CA PRO A 40 -4.93 -7.16 1.74
C PRO A 40 -4.11 -6.23 0.85
N VAL A 41 -3.63 -5.12 1.40
CA VAL A 41 -2.79 -4.12 0.71
C VAL A 41 -1.50 -3.90 1.49
N GLU A 42 -0.38 -3.80 0.79
CA GLU A 42 0.96 -3.60 1.37
C GLU A 42 1.43 -2.17 1.09
N VAL A 43 1.88 -1.48 2.14
CA VAL A 43 2.66 -0.26 2.00
C VAL A 43 4.12 -0.64 1.84
N ARG A 44 4.75 -0.17 0.76
CA ARG A 44 6.17 -0.39 0.45
C ARG A 44 6.90 0.94 0.39
N ALA A 45 8.15 0.95 0.82
CA ALA A 45 9.05 2.07 0.58
C ALA A 45 9.47 2.05 -0.89
N ALA A 46 9.21 3.14 -1.61
CA ALA A 46 9.87 3.43 -2.88
C ALA A 46 11.19 4.16 -2.58
N ASN A 47 12.19 3.42 -2.11
CA ASN A 47 13.57 3.87 -2.19
C ASN A 47 14.16 3.42 -3.55
N GLU A 48 15.19 4.10 -4.04
CA GLU A 48 15.73 3.91 -5.40
C GLU A 48 16.26 2.50 -5.70
N THR A 49 16.39 1.63 -4.69
CA THR A 49 17.14 0.37 -4.81
C THR A 49 16.38 -0.87 -4.29
N GLN A 50 15.39 -0.71 -3.41
CA GLN A 50 14.66 -1.78 -2.74
C GLN A 50 13.24 -1.38 -2.35
N GLN A 51 12.26 -1.98 -3.03
CA GLN A 51 10.86 -1.93 -2.59
C GLN A 51 10.65 -2.82 -1.35
N ARG A 52 10.93 -2.26 -0.17
CA ARG A 52 10.75 -2.97 1.11
C ARG A 52 9.31 -2.83 1.59
N ILE A 53 8.66 -3.95 1.88
CA ILE A 53 7.36 -3.96 2.56
C ILE A 53 7.55 -3.40 3.97
N ILE A 54 6.83 -2.32 4.28
CA ILE A 54 6.85 -1.68 5.59
C ILE A 54 5.73 -2.24 6.46
N LYS A 55 4.52 -2.33 5.90
CA LYS A 55 3.34 -2.78 6.63
C LYS A 55 2.30 -3.35 5.66
N THR A 56 1.56 -4.35 6.14
CA THR A 56 0.41 -4.92 5.43
C THR A 56 -0.87 -4.54 6.17
N PHE A 57 -1.88 -4.16 5.42
CA PHE A 57 -3.21 -3.76 5.88
C PHE A 57 -4.20 -4.81 5.39
N GLU A 58 -4.87 -5.45 6.34
CA GLU A 58 -5.96 -6.38 6.06
C GLU A 58 -7.27 -5.60 5.97
N PRO A 59 -8.23 -6.04 5.12
CA PRO A 59 -9.55 -5.45 5.07
C PRO A 59 -10.24 -5.55 6.44
N ARG A 60 -10.80 -4.45 6.92
CA ARG A 60 -11.66 -4.47 8.10
C ARG A 60 -12.94 -5.23 7.75
N LYS A 61 -13.35 -6.14 8.63
CA LYS A 61 -14.66 -6.77 8.52
C LYS A 61 -15.71 -5.67 8.73
N HIS A 62 -16.50 -5.38 7.69
CA HIS A 62 -17.77 -4.70 7.88
C HIS A 62 -18.60 -5.55 8.83
N ARG A 63 -18.90 -4.99 10.00
CA ARG A 63 -19.70 -5.62 11.04
C ARG A 63 -21.17 -5.38 10.79
#